data_AF-A0A2P4YPE5-F1
#
_entry.id   AF-A0A2P4YPE5-F1
#
_cell.length_a   1.000
_cell.length_b   1.000
_cell.length_c   1.000
_cell.angle_alpha   90.00
_cell.angle_beta   90.00
_cell.angle_gamma   90.00
#
_symmetry.space_group_name_H-M   'P 1'
#
loop_
_entity.id
_entity.type
_entity.pdbx_description
1 polymer ?
#
loop_
_entity_poly.entity_id
_entity_poly.type
_entity_poly.pdbx_seq_one_letter_code
_entity_poly.pdbx_strand_id
1 'polypeptide(L)'
;MHVILHSTQRDLDSWVGSSVIHLGDKNVPNALMFIDKYTQVGHILRPIVKAIDSIESMCESSKAIQGYVSSTFGGARKLKRTILADFFRSPKAGCDDIVTLVSSKRGVLRITSAWNWCSNLHKKPFFPIFKITGFVGFDGKFG
;
A
#
# COMPACT_ATOMS: atom_id res chain seq x y z
N MET A 1 -21.81 -8.07 19.43
CA MET A 1 -20.50 -7.80 18.79
C MET A 1 -19.57 -9.01 18.84
N HIS A 2 -19.12 -9.46 20.02
CA HIS A 2 -18.33 -10.70 20.15
C HIS A 2 -19.05 -11.94 19.59
N VAL A 3 -20.38 -11.99 19.72
CA VAL A 3 -21.21 -13.09 19.17
C VAL A 3 -21.13 -13.17 17.64
N ILE A 4 -21.16 -12.04 16.93
CA ILE A 4 -21.10 -11.99 15.46
C ILE A 4 -19.71 -12.38 14.97
N LEU A 5 -18.67 -11.84 15.61
CA LEU A 5 -17.29 -12.21 15.27
C LEU A 5 -17.06 -13.72 15.48
N HIS A 6 -17.52 -14.24 16.61
CA HIS A 6 -17.35 -15.63 16.97
C HIS A 6 -18.17 -16.58 16.08
N SER A 7 -19.39 -16.20 15.67
CA SER A 7 -20.16 -17.00 14.71
C SER A 7 -19.46 -17.04 13.36
N THR A 8 -19.04 -15.90 12.82
CA THR A 8 -18.31 -15.84 11.54
C THR A 8 -16.97 -16.59 11.59
N GLN A 9 -16.26 -16.54 12.72
CA GLN A 9 -15.02 -17.29 12.91
C GLN A 9 -15.24 -18.81 12.91
N ARG A 10 -16.38 -19.28 13.42
CA ARG A 10 -16.73 -20.70 13.43
C ARG A 10 -17.20 -21.21 12.07
N ASP A 11 -17.79 -20.34 11.26
CA ASP A 11 -18.28 -20.67 9.93
C ASP A 11 -17.16 -20.73 8.86
N LEU A 12 -15.93 -20.31 9.21
CA LEU A 12 -14.78 -20.27 8.32
C LEU A 12 -13.69 -21.24 8.77
N ASP A 13 -13.07 -21.95 7.82
CA ASP A 13 -11.96 -22.88 8.11
C ASP A 13 -10.71 -22.19 8.70
N SER A 14 -10.53 -20.90 8.43
CA SER A 14 -9.45 -20.11 9.02
C SER A 14 -9.81 -18.62 9.13
N TRP A 15 -9.41 -17.99 10.23
CA TRP A 15 -9.65 -16.56 10.46
C TRP A 15 -8.38 -15.74 10.33
N VAL A 16 -8.35 -14.85 9.34
CA VAL A 16 -7.32 -13.82 9.17
C VAL A 16 -7.99 -12.44 9.22
N GLY A 17 -8.34 -12.00 10.43
CA GLY A 17 -8.96 -10.70 10.65
C GLY A 17 -8.69 -10.14 12.04
N SER A 18 -9.24 -8.96 12.33
CA SER A 18 -9.18 -8.34 13.66
C SER A 18 -9.90 -9.19 14.71
N SER A 19 -9.40 -9.21 15.95
CA SER A 19 -10.11 -9.81 17.10
C SER A 19 -11.24 -8.94 17.62
N VAL A 20 -11.44 -7.76 17.01
CA VAL A 20 -12.45 -6.77 17.39
C VAL A 20 -13.09 -6.22 16.12
N ILE A 21 -14.42 -6.17 16.10
CA ILE A 21 -15.17 -5.44 15.08
C ILE A 21 -15.13 -3.97 15.48
N HIS A 22 -14.61 -3.08 14.62
CA HIS A 22 -14.67 -1.64 14.84
C HIS A 22 -15.95 -1.12 14.17
N LEU A 23 -17.01 -0.86 14.95
CA LEU A 23 -18.27 -0.27 14.47
C LEU A 23 -18.21 1.26 14.31
N GLY A 24 -17.00 1.81 14.33
CA GLY A 24 -16.76 3.24 14.23
C GLY A 24 -15.29 3.51 14.44
N ASP A 25 -14.75 4.38 13.61
CA ASP A 25 -13.49 5.06 13.91
C ASP A 25 -13.87 6.29 14.73
N LYS A 26 -13.30 6.45 15.93
CA LYS A 26 -13.58 7.61 16.80
C LYS A 26 -13.27 8.95 16.10
N ASN A 27 -12.45 8.91 15.05
CA ASN A 27 -12.10 10.06 14.23
C ASN A 27 -13.04 10.27 13.03
N VAL A 28 -14.10 9.46 12.90
CA VAL A 28 -15.05 9.51 11.80
C VAL A 28 -16.45 9.73 12.39
N PRO A 29 -16.99 10.95 12.30
CA PRO A 29 -18.16 11.37 13.08
C PRO A 29 -19.49 10.76 12.62
N ASN A 30 -19.55 10.19 11.41
CA ASN A 30 -20.76 9.56 10.87
C ASN A 30 -20.43 8.56 9.74
N ALA A 31 -21.43 7.76 9.36
CA ALA A 31 -21.30 6.73 8.32
C ALA A 31 -20.95 7.28 6.93
N LEU A 32 -21.35 8.51 6.60
CA LEU A 32 -21.02 9.12 5.31
C LEU A 32 -19.51 9.42 5.21
N MET A 33 -18.94 10.01 6.27
CA MET A 33 -17.49 10.24 6.38
C MET A 33 -16.70 8.93 6.41
N PHE A 34 -17.29 7.85 6.94
CA PHE A 34 -16.69 6.53 6.87
C PHE A 34 -16.59 6.06 5.42
N ILE A 35 -17.70 6.10 4.68
CA ILE A 35 -17.71 5.71 3.27
C ILE A 35 -16.67 6.54 2.49
N ASP A 36 -16.70 7.86 2.62
CA ASP A 36 -15.79 8.76 1.90
C ASP A 36 -14.30 8.48 2.20
N LYS A 37 -13.96 8.28 3.48
CA LYS A 37 -12.59 7.96 3.87
C LYS A 37 -12.06 6.67 3.22
N TYR A 38 -12.90 5.64 3.13
CA TYR A 38 -12.49 4.33 2.61
C TYR A 38 -12.60 4.23 1.09
N THR A 39 -13.48 5.01 0.44
CA THR A 39 -13.49 5.11 -1.04
C THR A 39 -12.21 5.77 -1.56
N GLN A 40 -11.62 6.72 -0.83
CA GLN A 40 -10.35 7.35 -1.20
C GLN A 40 -9.16 6.38 -1.23
N VAL A 41 -9.19 5.26 -0.50
CA VAL A 41 -8.09 4.28 -0.47
C VAL A 41 -7.79 3.75 -1.86
N GLY A 42 -8.81 3.47 -2.67
CA GLY A 42 -8.64 2.99 -4.04
C GLY A 42 -7.90 4.03 -4.90
N HIS A 43 -8.28 5.30 -4.78
CA HIS A 43 -7.64 6.39 -5.52
C HIS A 43 -6.16 6.55 -5.16
N ILE A 44 -5.84 6.46 -3.87
CA ILE A 44 -4.47 6.59 -3.35
C ILE A 44 -3.55 5.47 -3.83
N LEU A 45 -4.05 4.24 -3.91
CA LEU A 45 -3.23 3.08 -4.27
C LEU A 45 -3.06 2.93 -5.79
N ARG A 46 -4.00 3.45 -6.59
CA ARG A 46 -4.02 3.33 -8.05
C ARG A 46 -2.69 3.71 -8.72
N PRO A 47 -2.05 4.86 -8.42
CA PRO A 47 -0.79 5.24 -9.06
C PRO A 47 0.35 4.26 -8.80
N ILE A 48 0.41 3.69 -7.59
CA ILE A 48 1.44 2.71 -7.20
C ILE A 48 1.19 1.37 -7.90
N VAL A 49 -0.05 0.89 -7.91
CA VAL A 49 -0.45 -0.35 -8.61
C VAL A 49 -0.15 -0.23 -10.10
N LYS A 50 -0.55 0.87 -10.74
CA LYS A 50 -0.29 1.14 -12.16
C LYS A 50 1.21 1.14 -12.46
N ALA A 51 2.02 1.76 -11.60
CA ALA A 51 3.47 1.76 -11.77
C ALA A 51 4.04 0.34 -11.71
N ILE A 52 3.62 -0.47 -10.73
CA ILE A 52 4.08 -1.86 -10.55
C ILE A 52 3.66 -2.74 -11.72
N ASP A 53 2.41 -2.65 -12.18
CA ASP A 53 1.89 -3.46 -13.29
C ASP A 53 2.61 -3.12 -14.61
N SER A 54 2.98 -1.86 -14.81
CA SER A 54 3.69 -1.41 -16.01
C SER A 54 5.14 -1.90 -16.10
N ILE A 55 5.73 -2.42 -15.02
CA ILE A 55 7.16 -2.81 -14.99
C ILE A 55 7.47 -3.92 -16.00
N GLU A 56 6.62 -4.92 -16.13
CA GLU A 56 6.86 -6.06 -17.02
C GLU A 56 6.75 -5.63 -18.49
N SER A 57 5.66 -4.97 -18.87
CA SER A 57 5.46 -4.43 -20.22
C SER A 57 6.59 -3.46 -20.64
N MET A 58 7.09 -2.64 -19.71
CA MET A 58 8.22 -1.75 -19.95
C MET A 58 9.53 -2.51 -20.21
N CYS A 59 9.78 -3.60 -19.47
CA CYS A 59 10.94 -4.45 -19.69
C CYS A 59 10.86 -5.18 -21.05
N GLU A 60 9.66 -5.57 -21.48
CA GLU A 60 9.44 -6.20 -22.80
C GLU A 60 9.63 -5.19 -23.95
N SER A 61 9.21 -3.94 -23.73
CA SER A 61 9.24 -2.89 -24.75
C SER A 61 10.66 -2.36 -25.05
N SER A 62 11.60 -2.45 -24.11
CA SER A 62 12.96 -1.93 -24.27
C SER A 62 14.03 -2.82 -23.65
N LYS A 63 14.89 -3.38 -24.50
CA LYS A 63 16.05 -4.20 -24.07
C LYS A 63 17.00 -3.44 -23.16
N ALA A 64 17.13 -2.12 -23.33
CA ALA A 64 17.98 -1.28 -22.47
C ALA A 64 17.44 -1.24 -21.03
N ILE A 65 16.12 -1.07 -20.88
CA ILE A 65 15.46 -1.06 -19.57
C ILE A 65 15.51 -2.45 -18.94
N GLN A 66 15.26 -3.49 -19.73
CA GLN A 66 15.38 -4.88 -19.28
C GLN A 66 16.79 -5.18 -18.75
N GLY A 67 17.83 -4.74 -19.46
CA GLY A 67 19.23 -4.87 -19.05
C GLY A 67 19.50 -4.17 -17.72
N TYR A 68 19.07 -2.91 -17.60
CA TYR A 68 19.20 -2.12 -16.36
C TYR A 68 18.48 -2.76 -15.16
N VAL A 69 17.25 -3.23 -15.36
CA VAL A 69 16.45 -3.87 -14.30
C VAL A 69 17.07 -5.20 -13.87
N SER A 70 17.60 -5.96 -14.84
CA SER A 70 18.25 -7.24 -14.58
C SER A 70 19.58 -7.06 -13.83
N SER A 71 20.42 -6.10 -14.24
CA SER A 71 21.70 -5.83 -13.59
C SER A 71 21.56 -5.21 -12.19
N THR A 72 20.63 -4.26 -12.03
CA THR A 72 20.51 -3.48 -10.79
C THR A 72 19.66 -4.18 -9.73
N PHE A 73 18.55 -4.81 -10.14
CA PHE A 73 17.56 -5.37 -9.21
C PHE A 73 17.46 -6.89 -9.26
N GLY A 74 18.13 -7.56 -10.20
CA GLY A 74 18.03 -9.00 -10.42
C GLY A 74 16.71 -9.40 -11.08
N GLY A 75 16.11 -8.51 -11.88
CA GLY A 75 14.94 -8.78 -12.72
C GLY A 75 13.62 -8.17 -12.22
N ALA A 76 12.62 -8.14 -13.11
CA ALA A 76 11.34 -7.48 -12.88
C ALA A 76 10.60 -8.02 -11.65
N ARG A 77 10.55 -9.35 -11.48
CA ARG A 77 9.88 -9.99 -10.33
C ARG A 77 10.50 -9.60 -9.00
N LYS A 78 11.84 -9.54 -8.92
CA LYS A 78 12.57 -9.16 -7.71
C LYS A 78 12.36 -7.67 -7.43
N LEU A 79 12.40 -6.82 -8.45
CA LEU A 79 12.05 -5.40 -8.34
C LEU A 79 10.63 -5.17 -7.79
N LYS A 80 9.61 -5.81 -8.36
CA LYS A 80 8.22 -5.73 -7.86
C LYS A 80 8.13 -6.11 -6.37
N ARG A 81 8.78 -7.20 -5.98
CA ARG A 81 8.83 -7.65 -4.58
C ARG A 81 9.57 -6.66 -3.67
N THR A 82 10.68 -6.08 -4.13
CA THR A 82 11.42 -5.07 -3.35
C THR A 82 10.58 -3.83 -3.11
N ILE A 83 9.88 -3.33 -4.14
CA ILE A 83 8.98 -2.18 -4.03
C ILE A 83 7.86 -2.48 -3.04
N LEU A 84 7.16 -3.62 -3.19
CA LEU A 84 6.07 -4.00 -2.30
C LEU A 84 6.56 -4.23 -0.86
N ALA A 85 7.70 -4.90 -0.69
CA ALA A 85 8.28 -5.14 0.62
C ALA A 85 8.63 -3.81 1.31
N ASP A 86 9.24 -2.87 0.60
CA ASP A 86 9.55 -1.55 1.12
C ASP A 86 8.29 -0.72 1.42
N PHE A 87 7.27 -0.78 0.56
CA PHE A 87 5.99 -0.12 0.78
C PHE A 87 5.26 -0.62 2.04
N PHE A 88 5.20 -1.94 2.23
CA PHE A 88 4.54 -2.54 3.39
C PHE A 88 5.41 -2.57 4.67
N ARG A 89 6.74 -2.45 4.56
CA ARG A 89 7.66 -2.40 5.72
C ARG A 89 7.96 -0.98 6.19
N SER A 90 7.79 0.04 5.34
CA SER A 90 8.10 1.42 5.71
C SER A 90 7.32 1.83 6.97
N PRO A 91 7.99 2.17 8.07
CA PRO A 91 7.33 2.48 9.33
C PRO A 91 6.67 3.86 9.29
N LYS A 92 5.40 3.89 9.71
CA LYS A 92 4.65 4.97 10.38
C LYS A 92 5.13 6.41 10.12
N ALA A 93 4.32 7.16 9.37
CA ALA A 93 4.26 8.61 9.57
C ALA A 93 3.76 8.89 11.00
N GLY A 94 4.52 9.70 11.74
CA GLY A 94 4.42 10.05 13.16
C GLY A 94 3.07 9.84 13.86
N CYS A 95 3.03 8.89 14.78
CA CYS A 95 2.04 8.82 15.86
C CYS A 95 2.71 8.08 17.01
N ASP A 96 3.00 8.82 18.08
CA ASP A 96 3.82 8.40 19.22
C ASP A 96 3.04 7.56 20.25
N ASP A 97 1.79 7.19 19.94
CA ASP A 97 0.95 6.42 20.85
C ASP A 97 1.03 4.90 20.60
N ILE A 98 1.77 4.26 21.51
CA ILE A 98 1.90 2.83 21.78
C ILE A 98 0.56 2.08 21.93
N VAL A 99 -0.56 2.76 22.17
CA VAL A 99 -1.89 2.12 22.32
C VAL A 99 -2.51 1.73 20.97
N THR A 100 -2.03 2.28 19.84
CA THR A 100 -2.46 1.86 18.50
C THR A 100 -1.51 0.85 17.84
N LEU A 101 -0.68 0.18 18.65
CA LEU A 101 0.28 -0.83 18.20
C LEU A 101 -0.29 -2.23 17.97
N VAL A 102 -1.55 -2.51 18.34
CA VAL A 102 -2.11 -3.87 18.17
C VAL A 102 -2.27 -4.27 16.69
N SER A 103 -2.24 -3.32 15.75
CA SER A 103 -2.18 -3.61 14.31
C SER A 103 -0.76 -3.80 13.76
N SER A 104 0.28 -3.56 14.58
CA SER A 104 1.69 -3.57 14.12
C SER A 104 2.34 -4.95 14.05
N LYS A 105 1.59 -6.05 14.26
CA LYS A 105 2.02 -7.40 13.84
C LYS A 105 1.47 -7.84 12.48
N ARG A 106 0.61 -7.05 11.83
CA ARG A 106 0.11 -7.30 10.47
C ARG A 106 -0.09 -5.99 9.71
N GLY A 107 0.90 -5.63 8.90
CA GLY A 107 0.91 -4.75 7.72
C GLY A 107 -0.30 -3.90 7.30
N VAL A 108 -1.06 -3.28 8.20
CA VAL A 108 -2.12 -2.33 7.79
C VAL A 108 -1.49 -0.99 7.44
N LEU A 109 -1.44 -0.72 6.14
CA LEU A 109 -1.07 0.56 5.57
C LEU A 109 -2.10 1.63 5.96
N ARG A 110 -1.66 2.72 6.59
CA ARG A 110 -2.49 3.92 6.78
C ARG A 110 -2.39 4.83 5.56
N ILE A 111 -3.46 5.52 5.19
CA ILE A 111 -3.48 6.52 4.11
C ILE A 111 -2.32 7.52 4.24
N THR A 112 -2.11 8.04 5.45
CA THR A 112 -1.02 8.98 5.76
C THR A 112 0.38 8.37 5.57
N SER A 113 0.52 7.06 5.78
CA SER A 113 1.79 6.36 5.55
C SER A 113 2.09 6.15 4.06
N ALA A 114 1.06 5.95 3.22
CA ALA A 114 1.21 5.90 1.77
C ALA A 114 1.65 7.26 1.21
N TRP A 115 1.07 8.36 1.72
CA TRP A 115 1.49 9.72 1.36
C TRP A 115 2.96 9.95 1.72
N ASN A 116 3.34 9.66 2.97
CA ASN A 116 4.72 9.86 3.43
C ASN A 116 5.72 8.99 2.65
N TRP A 117 5.33 7.77 2.27
CA TRP A 117 6.13 6.91 1.42
C TRP A 117 6.35 7.52 0.03
N CYS A 118 5.29 8.02 -0.60
CA CYS A 118 5.35 8.71 -1.90
C CYS A 118 6.22 9.97 -1.82
N SER A 119 6.11 10.77 -0.75
CA SER A 119 6.94 11.97 -0.54
C SER A 119 8.43 11.65 -0.41
N ASN A 120 8.77 10.49 0.18
CA ASN A 120 10.17 10.04 0.30
C ASN A 120 10.64 9.14 -0.86
N LEU A 121 9.81 8.93 -1.88
CA LEU A 121 10.11 8.02 -2.98
C LEU A 121 11.38 8.42 -3.75
N HIS A 122 11.66 9.73 -3.87
CA HIS A 122 12.86 10.26 -4.53
C HIS A 122 14.18 9.78 -3.92
N LYS A 123 14.17 9.37 -2.64
CA LYS A 123 15.35 8.84 -1.94
C LYS A 123 15.58 7.35 -2.20
N LYS A 124 14.63 6.66 -2.84
CA LYS A 124 14.63 5.20 -2.97
C LYS A 124 15.33 4.77 -4.25
N PRO A 125 16.05 3.62 -4.24
CA PRO A 125 16.84 3.17 -5.38
C PRO A 125 15.99 2.86 -6.62
N PHE A 126 14.71 2.54 -6.43
CA PHE A 126 13.76 2.26 -7.53
C PHE A 126 13.02 3.51 -8.03
N PHE A 127 13.34 4.72 -7.55
CA PHE A 127 12.73 5.96 -8.04
C PHE A 127 12.83 6.17 -9.57
N PRO A 128 13.95 5.86 -10.24
CA PRO A 128 14.04 5.99 -11.70
C PRO A 128 12.99 5.15 -12.43
N ILE A 129 12.66 3.96 -11.90
CA ILE A 129 11.62 3.11 -12.47
C ILE A 129 10.26 3.80 -12.39
N PHE A 130 9.92 4.37 -11.24
CA PHE A 130 8.66 5.10 -11.07
C PHE A 130 8.55 6.31 -12.03
N LYS A 131 9.66 7.00 -12.29
CA LYS A 131 9.69 8.09 -13.29
C LYS A 131 9.40 7.58 -14.71
N ILE A 132 9.98 6.44 -15.09
CA ILE A 132 9.78 5.86 -16.43
C ILE A 132 8.35 5.35 -16.59
N THR A 133 7.74 4.79 -15.53
CA THR A 133 6.33 4.35 -15.56
C THR A 133 5.33 5.52 -15.57
N GLY A 134 5.80 6.78 -15.58
CA GLY A 134 4.95 7.96 -15.60
C GLY A 134 4.28 8.26 -14.26
N PHE A 135 4.85 7.79 -13.15
CA PHE A 135 4.34 8.11 -11.82
C PHE A 135 4.52 9.60 -11.52
N VAL A 136 3.42 10.27 -11.18
CA VAL A 136 3.38 11.73 -10.92
C VAL A 136 3.41 12.03 -9.43
N GLY A 137 2.79 11.19 -8.59
CA GLY A 137 2.71 11.40 -7.15
C GLY A 137 1.61 10.58 -6.49
N PHE A 138 1.37 10.88 -5.21
CA PHE A 138 0.36 10.23 -4.37
C PHE A 138 -1.07 10.39 -4.93
N ASP A 139 -1.44 11.57 -5.41
CA ASP A 139 -2.77 11.85 -5.97
C ASP A 139 -2.90 11.43 -7.45
N GLY A 140 -1.83 10.89 -8.05
CA GLY A 140 -1.80 10.56 -9.47
C GLY A 140 -1.93 11.80 -10.37
N LYS A 141 -2.50 11.62 -11.57
CA LYS A 141 -2.95 12.75 -12.42
C LYS A 141 -4.45 12.94 -12.16
N PHE A 142 -4.90 14.17 -11.95
CA PHE A 142 -6.32 14.50 -12.00
C PHE A 142 -6.81 14.21 -13.43
N GLY A 143 -7.59 13.14 -13.59
CA GLY A 143 -8.06 12.65 -14.88
C GLY A 143 -9.19 11.66 -14.71
#